data_AF-A0A2S7P684-F1
#
_entry.id   AF-A0A2S7P684-F1
#
_cell.length_a   1.000
_cell.length_b   1.000
_cell.length_c   1.000
_cell.angle_alpha   90.00
_cell.angle_beta   90.00
_cell.angle_gamma   90.00
#
_symmetry.space_group_name_H-M   'P 1'
#
loop_
_entity.id
_entity.type
_entity.pdbx_description
1 polymer ?
#
loop_
_entity_poly.entity_id
_entity_poly.type
_entity_poly.pdbx_seq_one_letter_code
_entity_poly.pdbx_strand_id
1 'polypeptide(L)'
;MQVSRKQLAMLLKGQRVHIPDLSPIFQDWPQAINCDVDNVRPDTEKLLESLFPGDRKLEKLKAADFPLFASCWWPNANEDSLRLFVWDDELDSEIGSLANDFNRGQTFRSETIRYVSYCLGLGDQDPRGEPTSKIIRSFKVIGDAICDAYTDDPQLAQRQILLEQMLFFMDCSEIEQRVRLSGELPTIEQYWNCRMGTSAVGVTLAVNECV
;
A
#
# COMPACT_ATOMS: atom_id res chain seq x y z
N MET A 1 -29.93 -18.19 -7.24
CA MET A 1 -30.03 -17.52 -5.92
C MET A 1 -28.64 -17.07 -5.53
N GLN A 2 -28.45 -15.78 -5.27
CA GLN A 2 -27.17 -15.24 -4.80
C GLN A 2 -27.08 -15.50 -3.29
N VAL A 3 -26.07 -16.25 -2.85
CA VAL A 3 -25.85 -16.56 -1.42
C VAL A 3 -25.31 -15.30 -0.76
N SER A 4 -25.92 -14.84 0.32
CA SER A 4 -25.41 -13.68 1.06
C SER A 4 -24.09 -13.99 1.77
N ARG A 5 -23.30 -12.95 2.09
CA ARG A 5 -22.03 -13.10 2.83
C ARG A 5 -22.19 -13.86 4.14
N LYS A 6 -23.26 -13.59 4.91
CA LYS A 6 -23.55 -14.29 6.17
C LYS A 6 -23.86 -15.76 5.96
N GLN A 7 -24.66 -16.11 4.95
CA GLN A 7 -24.98 -17.49 4.62
C GLN A 7 -23.72 -18.26 4.18
N LEU A 8 -22.89 -17.65 3.32
CA LEU A 8 -21.64 -18.27 2.89
C LEU A 8 -20.69 -18.52 4.07
N ALA A 9 -20.54 -17.54 4.98
CA ALA A 9 -19.73 -17.71 6.19
C ALA A 9 -20.23 -18.86 7.09
N MET A 10 -21.55 -19.04 7.22
CA MET A 10 -22.13 -20.17 7.95
C MET A 10 -21.85 -21.51 7.27
N LEU A 11 -21.93 -21.56 5.93
CA LEU A 11 -21.65 -22.77 5.14
C LEU A 11 -20.18 -23.19 5.20
N LEU A 12 -19.27 -22.21 5.25
CA LEU A 12 -17.82 -22.45 5.32
C LEU A 12 -17.34 -22.81 6.73
N LYS A 13 -18.10 -22.43 7.77
CA LYS A 13 -17.68 -22.65 9.16
C LYS A 13 -17.58 -24.15 9.46
N GLY A 14 -16.40 -24.59 9.91
CA GLY A 14 -16.13 -26.00 10.24
C GLY A 14 -15.77 -26.88 9.04
N GLN A 15 -15.78 -26.33 7.81
CA GLN A 15 -15.24 -27.02 6.64
C GLN A 15 -13.71 -27.09 6.74
N ARG A 16 -13.14 -28.19 6.24
CA ARG A 16 -11.69 -28.34 6.12
C ARG A 16 -11.28 -28.05 4.68
N VAL A 17 -10.51 -26.99 4.49
CA VAL A 17 -9.89 -26.67 3.20
C VAL A 17 -8.48 -27.26 3.19
N HIS A 18 -8.14 -27.98 2.14
CA HIS A 18 -6.77 -28.43 1.89
C HIS A 18 -6.08 -27.41 0.98
N ILE A 19 -5.05 -26.75 1.50
CA ILE A 19 -4.18 -25.89 0.71
C ILE A 19 -3.02 -26.79 0.23
N PRO A 20 -2.83 -26.96 -1.09
CA PRO A 20 -1.74 -27.77 -1.60
C PRO A 20 -0.38 -27.13 -1.27
N ASP A 21 0.67 -27.94 -1.29
CA ASP A 21 2.04 -27.43 -1.21
C ASP A 21 2.32 -26.57 -2.46
N LEU A 22 2.60 -25.29 -2.23
CA LEU A 22 2.90 -24.33 -3.29
C LEU A 22 4.40 -24.24 -3.58
N SER A 23 5.28 -24.79 -2.74
CA SER A 23 6.74 -24.72 -2.91
C SER A 23 7.22 -25.18 -4.30
N PRO A 24 6.66 -26.26 -4.91
CA PRO A 24 7.08 -26.68 -6.25
C PRO A 24 6.82 -25.62 -7.35
N ILE A 25 5.83 -24.75 -7.17
CA ILE A 25 5.49 -23.70 -8.15
C ILE A 25 6.54 -22.56 -8.12
N PHE A 26 7.15 -22.35 -6.96
CA PHE A 26 8.13 -21.28 -6.73
C PHE A 26 9.58 -21.76 -6.71
N GLN A 27 9.85 -23.03 -7.05
CA GLN A 27 11.19 -23.62 -6.95
C GLN A 27 12.23 -22.86 -7.80
N ASP A 28 11.80 -22.38 -8.97
CA ASP A 28 12.65 -21.70 -9.96
C ASP A 28 12.56 -20.17 -9.83
N TRP A 29 11.77 -19.66 -8.87
CA TRP A 29 11.69 -18.23 -8.61
C TRP A 29 12.96 -17.78 -7.88
N PRO A 30 13.58 -16.66 -8.28
CA PRO A 30 14.74 -16.12 -7.59
C PRO A 30 14.44 -15.89 -6.10
N GLN A 31 15.32 -16.39 -5.24
CA GLN A 31 15.25 -16.18 -3.80
C GLN A 31 16.48 -15.40 -3.36
N ALA A 32 16.27 -14.16 -2.93
CA ALA A 32 17.31 -13.30 -2.40
C ALA A 32 16.71 -12.32 -1.41
N ILE A 33 17.57 -11.72 -0.60
CA ILE A 33 17.22 -10.63 0.31
C ILE A 33 18.09 -9.45 -0.09
N ASN A 34 17.49 -8.28 -0.20
CA ASN A 34 18.20 -7.04 -0.47
C ASN A 34 19.33 -6.82 0.56
N CYS A 35 20.53 -6.44 0.08
CA CYS A 35 21.68 -6.23 0.96
C CYS A 35 21.53 -5.02 1.89
N ASP A 36 20.63 -4.09 1.57
CA ASP A 36 20.39 -2.86 2.33
C ASP A 36 19.29 -3.01 3.38
N VAL A 37 18.75 -4.22 3.60
CA VAL A 37 17.67 -4.46 4.60
C VAL A 37 17.99 -3.88 5.97
N ASP A 38 19.24 -4.01 6.42
CA ASP A 38 19.68 -3.53 7.73
C ASP A 38 19.81 -2.00 7.80
N ASN A 39 19.93 -1.32 6.65
CA ASN A 39 19.92 0.15 6.59
C ASN A 39 18.50 0.70 6.69
N VAL A 40 17.50 -0.02 6.15
CA VAL A 40 16.09 0.43 6.15
C VAL A 40 15.41 0.17 7.50
N ARG A 41 15.77 -0.91 8.20
CA ARG A 41 15.16 -1.31 9.49
C ARG A 41 15.08 -0.17 10.52
N PRO A 42 16.18 0.55 10.85
CA PRO A 42 16.13 1.61 11.87
C PRO A 42 15.18 2.75 11.49
N ASP A 43 15.09 3.10 10.20
CA ASP A 43 14.24 4.19 9.74
C ASP A 43 12.77 3.77 9.71
N THR A 44 12.48 2.51 9.36
CA THR A 44 11.15 1.93 9.55
C THR A 44 10.74 1.90 11.02
N GLU A 45 11.62 1.47 11.93
CA GLU A 45 11.30 1.47 13.37
C GLU A 45 11.00 2.87 13.91
N LYS A 46 11.81 3.87 13.56
CA LYS A 46 11.55 5.28 13.92
C LYS A 46 10.24 5.77 13.35
N LEU A 47 9.92 5.42 12.10
CA LEU A 47 8.66 5.77 11.47
C LEU A 47 7.49 5.19 12.29
N LEU A 48 7.52 3.88 12.56
CA LEU A 48 6.48 3.20 13.35
C LEU A 48 6.31 3.81 14.75
N GLU A 49 7.42 4.12 15.44
CA GLU A 49 7.40 4.81 16.73
C GLU A 49 6.73 6.19 16.66
N SER A 50 7.00 6.94 15.59
CA SER A 50 6.41 8.27 15.37
C SER A 50 4.92 8.22 15.03
N LEU A 51 4.50 7.17 14.31
CA LEU A 51 3.13 6.93 13.90
C LEU A 51 2.28 6.44 15.08
N PHE A 52 2.83 5.56 15.92
CA PHE A 52 2.10 4.86 16.98
C PHE A 52 2.73 5.02 18.37
N PRO A 53 2.92 6.26 18.86
CA PRO A 53 3.60 6.50 20.13
C PRO A 53 2.83 5.91 21.30
N GLY A 54 3.43 4.94 21.99
CA GLY A 54 2.82 4.28 23.16
C GLY A 54 1.66 3.32 22.83
N ASP A 55 1.44 3.02 21.55
CA ASP A 55 0.41 2.05 21.14
C ASP A 55 0.87 0.61 21.41
N ARG A 56 -0.04 -0.23 21.89
CA ARG A 56 0.20 -1.65 22.12
C ARG A 56 0.47 -2.44 20.84
N LYS A 57 0.05 -1.93 19.67
CA LYS A 57 0.32 -2.58 18.39
C LYS A 57 1.75 -2.38 17.91
N LEU A 58 2.48 -1.38 18.42
CA LEU A 58 3.83 -1.03 17.94
C LEU A 58 4.80 -2.22 18.02
N GLU A 59 4.83 -2.94 19.14
CA GLU A 59 5.69 -4.12 19.30
C GLU A 59 5.37 -5.23 18.29
N LYS A 60 4.09 -5.37 17.91
CA LYS A 60 3.69 -6.34 16.87
C LYS A 60 4.10 -5.90 15.47
N LEU A 61 3.97 -4.60 15.17
CA LEU A 61 4.40 -4.03 13.89
C LEU A 61 5.92 -4.15 13.72
N LYS A 62 6.69 -3.87 14.77
CA LYS A 62 8.14 -4.10 14.77
C LYS A 62 8.49 -5.58 14.56
N ALA A 63 7.80 -6.48 15.26
CA ALA A 63 8.02 -7.92 15.11
C ALA A 63 7.61 -8.49 13.75
N ALA A 64 6.77 -7.77 12.98
CA ALA A 64 6.37 -8.17 11.63
C ALA A 64 7.49 -7.99 10.59
N ASP A 65 8.50 -7.16 10.88
CA ASP A 65 9.70 -6.96 10.06
C ASP A 65 9.38 -6.65 8.58
N PHE A 66 8.56 -5.61 8.37
CA PHE A 66 8.23 -5.10 7.02
C PHE A 66 9.44 -4.83 6.13
N PRO A 67 10.59 -4.34 6.64
CA PRO A 67 11.80 -4.18 5.82
C PRO A 67 12.30 -5.51 5.26
N LEU A 68 12.31 -6.59 6.07
CA LEU A 68 12.67 -7.92 5.59
C LEU A 68 11.68 -8.41 4.54
N PHE A 69 10.38 -8.21 4.77
CA PHE A 69 9.36 -8.58 3.80
C PHE A 69 9.60 -7.86 2.45
N ALA A 70 9.73 -6.54 2.44
CA ALA A 70 10.03 -5.77 1.23
C ALA A 70 11.33 -6.25 0.55
N SER A 71 12.37 -6.51 1.34
CA SER A 71 13.68 -6.92 0.84
C SER A 71 13.68 -8.30 0.17
N CYS A 72 12.77 -9.19 0.55
CA CYS A 72 12.57 -10.49 -0.11
C CYS A 72 11.86 -10.37 -1.46
N TRP A 73 11.01 -9.35 -1.64
CA TRP A 73 10.30 -9.10 -2.89
C TRP A 73 11.14 -8.34 -3.90
N TRP A 74 11.99 -7.42 -3.43
CA TRP A 74 12.86 -6.60 -4.28
C TRP A 74 14.33 -6.67 -3.84
N PRO A 75 15.00 -7.80 -4.10
CA PRO A 75 16.38 -8.00 -3.66
C PRO A 75 17.39 -7.06 -4.33
N ASN A 76 17.01 -6.41 -5.43
CA ASN A 76 17.88 -5.49 -6.19
C ASN A 76 17.39 -4.04 -6.17
N ALA A 77 16.34 -3.72 -5.40
CA ALA A 77 15.83 -2.35 -5.32
C ALA A 77 16.76 -1.45 -4.50
N ASN A 78 16.67 -0.15 -4.73
CA ASN A 78 17.30 0.83 -3.85
C ASN A 78 16.51 0.97 -2.53
N GLU A 79 17.13 1.62 -1.55
CA GLU A 79 16.55 1.86 -0.24
C GLU A 79 15.19 2.61 -0.30
N ASP A 80 15.05 3.60 -1.18
CA ASP A 80 13.83 4.41 -1.27
C ASP A 80 12.61 3.60 -1.75
N SER A 81 12.84 2.64 -2.64
CA SER A 81 11.80 1.71 -3.10
C SER A 81 11.30 0.81 -1.97
N LEU A 82 12.21 0.37 -1.08
CA LEU A 82 11.84 -0.40 0.11
C LEU A 82 11.01 0.44 1.09
N ARG A 83 11.33 1.73 1.23
CA ARG A 83 10.57 2.68 2.08
C ARG A 83 9.15 2.90 1.60
N LEU A 84 8.92 2.95 0.27
CA LEU A 84 7.57 3.04 -0.29
C LEU A 84 6.69 1.85 0.10
N PHE A 85 7.24 0.64 0.07
CA PHE A 85 6.48 -0.55 0.43
C PHE A 85 6.01 -0.51 1.90
N VAL A 86 6.91 -0.11 2.80
CA VAL A 86 6.57 0.07 4.22
C VAL A 86 5.48 1.13 4.38
N TRP A 87 5.54 2.21 3.60
CA TRP A 87 4.51 3.25 3.62
C TRP A 87 3.14 2.74 3.11
N ASP A 88 3.13 1.93 2.05
CA ASP A 88 1.92 1.31 1.50
C ASP A 88 1.18 0.43 2.53
N ASP A 89 1.92 -0.43 3.25
CA ASP A 89 1.32 -1.30 4.29
C ASP A 89 0.66 -0.48 5.41
N GLU A 90 1.33 0.60 5.85
CA GLU A 90 0.77 1.49 6.88
C GLU A 90 -0.42 2.32 6.35
N LEU A 91 -0.39 2.71 5.08
CA LEU A 91 -1.51 3.39 4.42
C LEU A 91 -2.74 2.47 4.35
N ASP A 92 -2.56 1.22 3.93
CA ASP A 92 -3.64 0.23 3.87
C ASP A 92 -4.20 -0.09 5.25
N SER A 93 -3.33 -0.21 6.27
CA SER A 93 -3.72 -0.37 7.67
C SER A 93 -4.61 0.77 8.16
N GLU A 94 -4.26 2.03 7.84
CA GLU A 94 -5.06 3.21 8.20
C GLU A 94 -6.41 3.23 7.47
N ILE A 95 -6.44 2.91 6.16
CA ILE A 95 -7.68 2.76 5.40
C ILE A 95 -8.56 1.65 6.01
N GLY A 96 -7.95 0.55 6.44
CA GLY A 96 -8.59 -0.54 7.16
C GLY A 96 -9.24 -0.08 8.47
N SER A 97 -8.59 0.84 9.21
CA SER A 97 -9.15 1.42 10.43
C SER A 97 -10.42 2.26 10.17
N LEU A 98 -10.50 2.86 8.97
CA LEU A 98 -11.63 3.66 8.50
C LEU A 98 -12.71 2.81 7.82
N ALA A 99 -12.56 1.48 7.77
CA ALA A 99 -13.44 0.58 7.00
C ALA A 99 -14.94 0.78 7.24
N ASN A 100 -15.33 1.19 8.45
CA ASN A 100 -16.74 1.38 8.83
C ASN A 100 -17.25 2.82 8.68
N ASP A 101 -16.39 3.78 8.31
CA ASP A 101 -16.74 5.19 8.13
C ASP A 101 -16.38 5.65 6.72
N PHE A 102 -17.36 5.59 5.82
CA PHE A 102 -17.16 5.93 4.42
C PHE A 102 -16.74 7.39 4.22
N ASN A 103 -17.33 8.31 4.97
CA ASN A 103 -17.05 9.74 4.80
C ASN A 103 -15.63 10.07 5.24
N ARG A 104 -15.19 9.56 6.40
CA ARG A 104 -13.79 9.72 6.84
C ARG A 104 -12.82 9.04 5.87
N GLY A 105 -13.18 7.88 5.34
CA GLY A 105 -12.42 7.20 4.29
C GLY A 105 -12.25 8.08 3.04
N GLN A 106 -13.31 8.73 2.56
CA GLN A 106 -13.23 9.64 1.41
C GLN A 106 -12.35 10.86 1.68
N THR A 107 -12.46 11.47 2.87
CA THR A 107 -11.56 12.56 3.27
C THR A 107 -10.11 12.11 3.25
N PHE A 108 -9.81 10.94 3.83
CA PHE A 108 -8.46 10.37 3.86
C PHE A 108 -7.90 10.12 2.45
N ARG A 109 -8.68 9.51 1.55
CA ARG A 109 -8.27 9.29 0.16
C ARG A 109 -7.97 10.60 -0.57
N SER A 110 -8.85 11.59 -0.39
CA SER A 110 -8.73 12.89 -1.04
C SER A 110 -7.51 13.66 -0.54
N GLU A 111 -7.25 13.64 0.77
CA GLU A 111 -6.05 14.22 1.37
C GLU A 111 -4.78 13.50 0.88
N THR A 112 -4.82 12.16 0.76
CA THR A 112 -3.68 11.36 0.31
C THR A 112 -3.30 11.70 -1.12
N ILE A 113 -4.24 11.65 -2.07
CA ILE A 113 -3.98 11.95 -3.48
C ILE A 113 -3.46 13.37 -3.65
N ARG A 114 -4.08 14.34 -2.96
CA ARG A 114 -3.66 15.75 -3.03
C ARG A 114 -2.21 15.91 -2.55
N TYR A 115 -1.84 15.25 -1.45
CA TYR A 115 -0.49 15.36 -0.92
C TYR A 115 0.55 14.60 -1.73
N VAL A 116 0.22 13.39 -2.20
CA VAL A 116 1.08 12.61 -3.11
C VAL A 116 1.35 13.39 -4.40
N SER A 117 0.31 13.96 -5.02
CA SER A 117 0.46 14.79 -6.22
C SER A 117 1.37 16.01 -5.99
N TYR A 118 1.24 16.67 -4.83
CA TYR A 118 2.15 17.75 -4.43
C TYR A 118 3.59 17.27 -4.25
N CYS A 119 3.82 16.18 -3.51
CA CYS A 119 5.15 15.63 -3.26
C CYS A 119 5.86 15.16 -4.53
N LEU A 120 5.10 14.78 -5.57
CA LEU A 120 5.66 14.39 -6.88
C LEU A 120 5.90 15.58 -7.83
N GLY A 121 5.56 16.82 -7.40
CA GLY A 121 5.67 18.02 -8.22
C GLY A 121 4.64 18.11 -9.36
N LEU A 122 3.56 17.33 -9.28
CA LEU A 122 2.51 17.25 -10.30
C LEU A 122 1.23 18.02 -9.90
N GLY A 123 1.12 18.40 -8.62
CA GLY A 123 0.01 19.15 -8.06
C GLY A 123 0.30 20.64 -7.88
N ASP A 124 -0.71 21.38 -7.41
CA ASP A 124 -0.57 22.80 -7.08
C ASP A 124 0.54 23.06 -6.04
N GLN A 125 1.13 24.26 -6.11
CA GLN A 125 2.14 24.73 -5.17
C GLN A 125 1.53 24.87 -3.75
N ASP A 126 1.82 23.90 -2.89
CA ASP A 126 1.37 23.75 -1.48
C ASP A 126 -0.13 23.41 -1.31
N PRO A 127 -0.48 22.20 -0.83
CA PRO A 127 -1.85 21.75 -0.69
C PRO A 127 -2.62 22.42 0.47
N ARG A 128 -2.74 23.76 0.53
CA ARG A 128 -3.57 24.51 1.50
C ARG A 128 -3.57 23.88 2.91
N GLY A 129 -2.38 23.61 3.43
CA GLY A 129 -2.17 23.02 4.76
C GLY A 129 -1.72 21.55 4.71
N GLU A 130 -0.77 21.25 5.59
CA GLU A 130 -0.20 19.91 5.77
C GLU A 130 -1.29 18.90 6.18
N PRO A 131 -1.32 17.68 5.61
CA PRO A 131 -2.29 16.65 5.98
C PRO A 131 -2.27 16.38 7.48
N THR A 132 -3.44 16.13 8.08
CA THR A 132 -3.52 15.83 9.52
C THR A 132 -2.98 14.44 9.87
N SER A 133 -3.11 13.49 8.94
CA SER A 133 -2.54 12.14 9.06
C SER A 133 -1.03 12.16 8.96
N LYS A 134 -0.36 11.59 9.98
CA LYS A 134 1.11 11.40 9.96
C LYS A 134 1.57 10.47 8.84
N ILE A 135 0.74 9.47 8.49
CA ILE A 135 1.04 8.49 7.44
C ILE A 135 1.02 9.19 6.08
N ILE A 136 0.05 10.07 5.82
CA ILE A 136 0.04 10.83 4.57
C ILE A 136 1.28 11.73 4.49
N ARG A 137 1.64 12.40 5.60
CA ARG A 137 2.82 13.28 5.65
C ARG A 137 4.14 12.55 5.43
N SER A 138 4.28 11.32 5.92
CA SER A 138 5.54 10.57 5.78
C SER A 138 5.88 10.25 4.32
N PHE A 139 4.90 10.31 3.40
CA PHE A 139 5.16 10.18 1.97
C PHE A 139 6.14 11.23 1.43
N LYS A 140 6.28 12.40 2.07
CA LYS A 140 7.17 13.46 1.59
C LYS A 140 8.61 12.98 1.40
N VAL A 141 9.12 12.14 2.30
CA VAL A 141 10.49 11.59 2.18
C VAL A 141 10.63 10.77 0.90
N ILE A 142 9.64 9.95 0.59
CA ILE A 142 9.61 9.12 -0.62
C ILE A 142 9.42 9.99 -1.87
N GLY A 143 8.50 10.94 -1.83
CA GLY A 143 8.24 11.85 -2.94
C GLY A 143 9.45 12.73 -3.30
N ASP A 144 10.17 13.24 -2.29
CA ASP A 144 11.41 14.01 -2.50
C ASP A 144 12.48 13.12 -3.17
N ALA A 145 12.68 11.89 -2.69
CA ALA A 145 13.63 10.94 -3.30
C ALA A 145 13.28 10.59 -4.76
N ILE A 146 12.00 10.37 -5.04
CA ILE A 146 11.50 10.15 -6.42
C ILE A 146 11.72 11.39 -7.28
N CYS A 147 11.51 12.59 -6.73
CA CYS A 147 11.77 13.82 -7.48
C CYS A 147 13.25 14.02 -7.79
N ASP A 148 14.13 13.66 -6.85
CA ASP A 148 15.58 13.75 -7.05
C ASP A 148 16.09 12.71 -8.06
N ALA A 149 15.46 11.52 -8.11
CA ALA A 149 15.81 10.47 -9.05
C ALA A 149 15.33 10.74 -10.49
N TYR A 150 14.23 11.47 -10.68
CA TYR A 150 13.54 11.62 -11.97
C TYR A 150 13.45 13.07 -12.44
N THR A 151 14.57 13.78 -12.61
CA THR A 151 14.59 15.23 -12.86
C THR A 151 14.33 15.63 -14.32
N ASP A 152 14.51 14.71 -15.27
CA ASP A 152 14.43 15.04 -16.71
C ASP A 152 13.04 14.79 -17.32
N ASP A 153 12.70 15.50 -18.39
CA ASP A 153 11.38 15.47 -19.06
C ASP A 153 10.86 14.04 -19.40
N PRO A 154 11.70 13.09 -19.87
CA PRO A 154 11.27 11.70 -20.08
C PRO A 154 10.92 10.96 -18.80
N GLN A 155 11.48 11.38 -17.65
CA GLN A 155 11.30 10.76 -16.34
C GLN A 155 10.15 11.42 -15.56
N LEU A 156 9.70 12.62 -15.97
CA LEU A 156 8.44 13.21 -15.50
C LEU A 156 7.25 12.27 -15.77
N ALA A 157 7.30 11.54 -16.89
CA ALA A 157 6.32 10.50 -17.20
C ALA A 157 6.25 9.42 -16.10
N GLN A 158 7.36 9.10 -15.45
CA GLN A 158 7.39 8.10 -14.38
C GLN A 158 6.64 8.58 -13.13
N ARG A 159 6.83 9.84 -12.75
CA ARG A 159 6.09 10.45 -11.64
C ARG A 159 4.59 10.45 -11.93
N GLN A 160 4.22 10.72 -13.18
CA GLN A 160 2.83 10.69 -13.64
C GLN A 160 2.24 9.28 -13.58
N ILE A 161 2.98 8.25 -14.03
CA ILE A 161 2.58 6.84 -13.90
C ILE A 161 2.34 6.48 -12.43
N LEU A 162 3.27 6.85 -11.53
CA LEU A 162 3.09 6.58 -10.10
C LEU A 162 1.82 7.24 -9.54
N LEU A 163 1.57 8.51 -9.89
CA LEU A 163 0.35 9.20 -9.46
C LEU A 163 -0.91 8.52 -9.99
N GLU A 164 -0.91 8.06 -11.24
CA GLU A 164 -2.02 7.32 -11.84
C GLU A 164 -2.27 5.99 -11.14
N GLN A 165 -1.22 5.25 -10.77
CA GLN A 165 -1.37 4.00 -10.02
C GLN A 165 -1.90 4.27 -8.59
N MET A 166 -1.47 5.36 -7.95
CA MET A 166 -2.00 5.77 -6.64
C MET A 166 -3.48 6.17 -6.71
N LEU A 167 -3.90 6.88 -7.77
CA LEU A 167 -5.31 7.18 -8.03
C LEU A 167 -6.13 5.89 -8.18
N PHE A 168 -5.63 4.96 -8.99
CA PHE A 168 -6.30 3.68 -9.22
C PHE A 168 -6.43 2.85 -7.93
N PHE A 169 -5.38 2.82 -7.10
CA PHE A 169 -5.43 2.20 -5.77
C PHE A 169 -6.54 2.83 -4.90
N MET A 170 -6.59 4.16 -4.83
CA MET A 170 -7.59 4.88 -4.02
C MET A 170 -9.02 4.64 -4.50
N ASP A 171 -9.25 4.66 -5.80
CA ASP A 171 -10.56 4.34 -6.40
C ASP A 171 -10.99 2.91 -6.08
N CYS A 172 -10.09 1.93 -6.23
CA CYS A 172 -10.39 0.54 -5.90
C CYS A 172 -10.68 0.36 -4.40
N SER A 173 -9.93 1.04 -3.52
CA SER A 173 -10.17 0.99 -2.08
C SER A 173 -11.52 1.59 -1.67
N GLU A 174 -12.02 2.60 -2.40
CA GLU A 174 -13.37 3.18 -2.23
C GLU A 174 -14.45 2.17 -2.59
N ILE A 175 -14.31 1.51 -3.75
CA ILE A 175 -15.23 0.47 -4.21
C ILE A 175 -15.26 -0.70 -3.19
N GLU A 176 -14.11 -1.18 -2.73
CA GLU A 176 -14.05 -2.25 -1.73
C GLU A 176 -14.75 -1.86 -0.42
N GLN A 177 -14.55 -0.63 0.05
CA GLN A 177 -15.22 -0.14 1.25
C GLN A 177 -16.73 -0.08 1.05
N ARG A 178 -17.20 0.43 -0.09
CA ARG A 178 -18.63 0.50 -0.43
C ARG A 178 -19.27 -0.87 -0.49
N VAL A 179 -18.62 -1.87 -1.12
CA VAL A 179 -19.09 -3.26 -1.14
C VAL A 179 -19.09 -3.87 0.27
N ARG A 180 -18.05 -3.61 1.07
CA ARG A 180 -17.97 -4.08 2.45
C ARG A 180 -19.13 -3.57 3.30
N LEU A 181 -19.47 -2.28 3.15
CA LEU A 181 -20.55 -1.61 3.88
C LEU A 181 -21.94 -2.01 3.42
N SER A 182 -22.13 -2.39 2.14
CA SER A 182 -23.43 -2.91 1.66
C SER A 182 -23.79 -4.27 2.26
N GLY A 183 -22.79 -5.03 2.74
CA GLY A 183 -22.96 -6.38 3.27
C GLY A 183 -23.13 -7.46 2.18
N GLU A 184 -23.02 -7.05 0.92
CA GLU A 184 -23.06 -7.94 -0.25
C GLU A 184 -21.69 -8.61 -0.50
N LEU A 185 -21.68 -9.60 -1.39
CA LEU A 185 -20.43 -10.16 -1.92
C LEU A 185 -20.13 -9.48 -3.26
N PRO A 186 -18.88 -9.11 -3.55
CA PRO A 186 -18.51 -8.64 -4.88
C PRO A 186 -18.76 -9.74 -5.92
N THR A 187 -19.09 -9.34 -7.14
CA THR A 187 -19.01 -10.26 -8.28
C THR A 187 -17.54 -10.63 -8.54
N ILE A 188 -17.31 -11.73 -9.27
CA ILE A 188 -15.95 -12.13 -9.67
C ILE A 188 -15.26 -11.00 -10.45
N GLU A 189 -15.99 -10.34 -11.35
CA GLU A 189 -15.48 -9.20 -12.12
C GLU A 189 -15.13 -8.01 -11.23
N GLN A 190 -16.02 -7.62 -10.30
CA GLN A 190 -15.74 -6.55 -9.34
C GLN A 190 -14.51 -6.86 -8.49
N TYR A 191 -14.39 -8.11 -8.03
CA TYR A 191 -13.22 -8.57 -7.29
C TYR A 191 -11.93 -8.43 -8.11
N TRP A 192 -11.91 -8.95 -9.35
CA TRP A 192 -10.72 -8.87 -10.19
C TRP A 192 -10.33 -7.43 -10.53
N ASN A 193 -11.30 -6.60 -10.88
CA ASN A 193 -11.05 -5.20 -11.24
C ASN A 193 -10.48 -4.42 -10.04
N CYS A 194 -11.02 -4.63 -8.84
CA CYS A 194 -10.53 -3.93 -7.64
C CYS A 194 -9.22 -4.51 -7.12
N ARG A 195 -9.05 -5.85 -7.18
CA ARG A 195 -7.89 -6.53 -6.58
C ARG A 195 -6.58 -6.10 -7.23
N MET A 196 -6.58 -5.84 -8.54
CA MET A 196 -5.40 -5.31 -9.21
C MET A 196 -4.99 -3.94 -8.66
N GLY A 197 -5.95 -3.08 -8.33
CA GLY A 197 -5.70 -1.79 -7.68
C GLY A 197 -5.28 -1.93 -6.23
N THR A 198 -6.07 -2.59 -5.39
CA THR A 198 -5.81 -2.75 -3.94
C THR A 198 -4.68 -3.71 -3.60
N SER A 199 -4.07 -4.35 -4.59
CA SER A 199 -2.81 -5.09 -4.41
C SER A 199 -1.57 -4.21 -4.45
N ALA A 200 -1.72 -2.93 -4.81
CA ALA A 200 -0.63 -1.95 -4.98
C ALA A 200 0.50 -2.43 -5.92
N VAL A 201 0.27 -3.47 -6.73
CA VAL A 201 1.25 -3.98 -7.69
C VAL A 201 1.64 -2.90 -8.70
N GLY A 202 0.68 -2.10 -9.17
CA GLY A 202 0.97 -0.99 -10.06
C GLY A 202 1.87 0.08 -9.41
N VAL A 203 1.60 0.44 -8.16
CA VAL A 203 2.38 1.43 -7.39
C VAL A 203 3.81 0.93 -7.19
N THR A 204 3.96 -0.35 -6.78
CA THR A 204 5.28 -0.96 -6.55
C THR A 204 6.06 -1.13 -7.84
N LEU A 205 5.44 -1.52 -8.96
CA LEU A 205 6.10 -1.57 -10.27
C LEU A 205 6.54 -0.19 -10.75
N ALA A 206 5.68 0.82 -10.59
CA ALA A 206 5.97 2.20 -10.98
C ALA A 206 7.15 2.83 -10.22
N VAL A 207 7.66 2.19 -9.16
CA VAL A 207 8.87 2.64 -8.45
C VAL A 207 10.05 1.70 -8.70
N ASN A 208 9.81 0.41 -8.91
CA ASN A 208 10.88 -0.57 -9.15
C ASN A 208 11.36 -0.64 -10.59
N GLU A 209 10.54 -0.32 -11.59
CA GLU A 209 10.96 -0.28 -13.01
C GLU A 209 11.90 0.90 -13.32
N CYS A 210 12.27 1.65 -12.29
CA CYS A 210 12.93 2.92 -12.38
C CYS A 210 14.37 2.87 -11.85
N VAL A 211 14.86 1.68 -11.50
CA VAL A 211 16.24 1.38 -11.05
C VAL A 211 17.00 0.59 -12.11
#